data_AF-A0A968M2E8-F1
#
_entry.id   AF-A0A968M2E8-F1
#
_cell.length_a   1.000
_cell.length_b   1.000
_cell.length_c   1.000
_cell.angle_alpha   90.00
_cell.angle_beta   90.00
_cell.angle_gamma   90.00
#
_symmetry.space_group_name_H-M   'P 1'
#
loop_
_entity.id
_entity.type
_entity.pdbx_description
1 polymer ?
#
loop_
_entity_poly.entity_id
_entity_poly.type
_entity_poly.pdbx_seq_one_letter_code
_entity_poly.pdbx_strand_id
1 'polypeptide(L)'
;MSQTPHTASPSPETNGALAKVAVTPPTVAAGQTGIEMLPDAVDQPVIYERTIFWSRLFVWLIVGITTGSVAWAYFSKIDESVPAIGRLETKEAVREIQTPTAGVILELKVKDGDKVAAGDLLLTLDPTGPKADRATLLQSKAALETENQFYQSYLEDFQVPLIDGENVTDEFVQNLQRSLDTSANDFRSRVAAADLEVTQLESQAERVRQQIEGNRRLILANVNILGRTQAILETNRKILEDMRPVSESGALSLLQFRQQEQRVQSAEADKLSREGELVRLESEINQLQEEAQRLTSAISQGKERRDNVVSQFRREFYSGLQKTRNA
;
A
#
# COMPACT_ATOMS: atom_id res chain seq x y z
N MET A 1 -2.34 65.72 39.06
CA MET A 1 -2.73 66.25 37.73
C MET A 1 -4.12 65.71 37.44
N SER A 2 -5.18 66.31 37.97
CA SER A 2 -5.90 67.51 37.48
C SER A 2 -6.47 67.32 36.08
N GLN A 3 -7.73 67.56 35.72
CA GLN A 3 -9.02 67.99 36.31
C GLN A 3 -10.02 67.65 35.14
N THR A 4 -11.18 66.98 35.27
CA THR A 4 -12.54 67.51 35.59
C THR A 4 -12.88 68.89 34.98
N PRO A 5 -14.15 69.36 34.92
CA PRO A 5 -15.49 68.73 35.04
C PRO A 5 -16.48 69.22 33.93
N HIS A 6 -17.74 68.77 33.77
CA HIS A 6 -18.89 69.14 34.61
C HIS A 6 -20.13 68.22 34.41
N THR A 7 -20.50 67.61 35.53
CA THR A 7 -21.82 67.39 36.18
C THR A 7 -22.95 68.38 35.80
N ALA A 8 -24.26 68.10 35.91
CA ALA A 8 -24.96 67.42 37.02
C ALA A 8 -26.40 66.97 36.69
N SER A 9 -26.84 65.95 37.45
CA SER A 9 -28.20 65.41 37.70
C SER A 9 -29.07 66.40 38.54
N PRO A 10 -30.38 66.17 38.89
CA PRO A 10 -30.93 64.92 39.48
C PRO A 10 -32.39 64.49 39.15
N SER A 11 -32.59 63.16 39.24
CA SER A 11 -33.63 62.31 39.88
C SER A 11 -34.96 62.89 40.43
N PRO A 12 -35.88 62.03 40.92
CA PRO A 12 -36.71 61.02 40.25
C PRO A 12 -38.23 61.25 40.54
N GLU A 13 -39.17 60.47 39.99
CA GLU A 13 -40.41 60.03 40.70
C GLU A 13 -41.40 59.21 39.82
N THR A 14 -41.70 58.01 40.32
CA THR A 14 -43.04 57.37 40.50
C THR A 14 -43.86 56.81 39.32
N ASN A 15 -43.77 55.47 39.19
CA ASN A 15 -44.82 54.46 38.98
C ASN A 15 -46.24 54.93 38.56
N GLY A 16 -46.62 54.63 37.31
CA GLY A 16 -48.00 54.65 36.82
C GLY A 16 -48.68 53.29 37.01
N ALA A 17 -49.65 53.24 37.94
CA ALA A 17 -50.46 52.08 38.26
C ALA A 17 -51.77 52.01 37.44
N LEU A 18 -52.08 50.81 36.98
CA LEU A 18 -53.40 50.15 36.89
C LEU A 18 -54.65 51.04 36.67
N ALA A 19 -55.14 51.05 35.43
CA ALA A 19 -56.49 51.53 35.11
C ALA A 19 -57.55 50.49 35.52
N LYS A 20 -58.40 50.85 36.49
CA LYS A 20 -59.67 50.17 36.80
C LYS A 20 -60.85 51.04 36.38
N VAL A 21 -61.72 50.42 35.59
CA VAL A 21 -63.19 50.43 35.66
C VAL A 21 -63.85 51.74 36.10
N ALA A 22 -64.56 52.41 35.18
CA ALA A 22 -65.58 53.39 35.50
C ALA A 22 -66.90 53.00 34.83
N VAL A 23 -67.87 52.69 35.68
CA VAL A 23 -69.29 52.48 35.37
C VAL A 23 -70.02 53.80 35.62
N THR A 24 -70.79 54.23 34.62
CA THR A 24 -71.72 55.37 34.61
C THR A 24 -72.90 55.15 35.56
N PRO A 25 -73.54 56.22 36.05
CA PRO A 25 -74.87 56.55 35.51
C PRO A 25 -75.13 58.07 35.32
N PRO A 26 -76.24 58.44 34.65
CA PRO A 26 -76.43 59.74 34.00
C PRO A 26 -77.15 60.77 34.88
N THR A 27 -77.07 62.06 34.54
CA THR A 27 -78.06 63.07 34.95
C THR A 27 -78.20 64.12 33.85
N VAL A 28 -79.45 64.31 33.44
CA VAL A 28 -79.93 65.15 32.33
C VAL A 28 -80.05 66.62 32.78
N ALA A 29 -79.89 67.51 31.80
CA ALA A 29 -79.88 68.96 31.88
C ALA A 29 -81.17 69.61 32.42
N ALA A 30 -80.98 70.68 33.21
CA ALA A 30 -81.85 71.86 33.27
C ALA A 30 -81.01 73.02 32.71
N GLY A 31 -81.46 73.94 31.86
CA GLY A 31 -82.78 74.33 31.40
C GLY A 31 -82.58 75.77 30.94
N GLN A 32 -82.48 76.00 29.63
CA GLN A 32 -82.49 77.34 29.04
C GLN A 32 -83.95 77.74 28.82
N THR A 33 -84.37 78.85 29.42
CA THR A 33 -85.68 79.46 29.15
C THR A 33 -85.48 80.82 28.54
N GLY A 34 -85.84 80.93 27.27
CA GLY A 34 -86.09 82.18 26.58
C GLY A 34 -86.87 81.90 25.33
N ILE A 35 -88.20 81.95 25.40
CA ILE A 35 -89.09 82.13 24.23
C ILE A 35 -90.30 82.96 24.66
N GLU A 36 -90.23 84.24 24.28
CA GLU A 36 -91.18 84.96 23.42
C GLU A 36 -92.68 84.67 23.59
N MET A 37 -93.40 85.71 24.01
CA MET A 37 -94.87 85.81 23.96
C MET A 37 -95.34 86.13 22.55
N LEU A 38 -96.45 85.50 22.15
CA LEU A 38 -97.56 86.10 21.38
C LEU A 38 -98.83 85.28 21.69
N PRO A 39 -100.02 85.90 21.83
CA PRO A 39 -101.25 85.19 22.16
C PRO A 39 -102.00 84.76 20.89
N ASP A 40 -102.79 83.68 20.96
CA ASP A 40 -104.25 83.79 20.93
C ASP A 40 -105.01 82.44 21.02
N ALA A 41 -106.18 82.54 21.65
CA ALA A 41 -107.42 81.79 21.43
C ALA A 41 -107.64 80.40 22.09
N VAL A 42 -108.10 80.46 23.36
CA VAL A 42 -109.43 80.01 23.86
C VAL A 42 -109.89 78.54 23.67
N ASP A 43 -109.70 77.77 24.73
CA ASP A 43 -110.71 77.19 25.65
C ASP A 43 -112.12 76.77 25.15
N GLN A 44 -112.48 75.47 25.31
CA GLN A 44 -113.66 75.00 26.10
C GLN A 44 -114.00 73.49 25.90
N PRO A 45 -114.59 72.78 26.90
CA PRO A 45 -114.76 71.31 26.91
C PRO A 45 -116.22 70.81 26.82
N VAL A 46 -116.44 69.55 26.40
CA VAL A 46 -117.75 68.84 26.51
C VAL A 46 -117.55 67.35 26.83
N ILE A 47 -118.39 66.83 27.73
CA ILE A 47 -118.41 65.46 28.29
C ILE A 47 -119.28 64.52 27.43
N TYR A 48 -118.88 63.25 27.23
CA TYR A 48 -119.77 62.16 26.74
C TYR A 48 -119.44 60.76 27.31
N GLU A 49 -120.46 59.89 27.28
CA GLU A 49 -120.63 58.59 27.96
C GLU A 49 -119.94 57.35 27.30
N ARG A 50 -120.06 56.19 27.99
CA ARG A 50 -119.24 54.95 27.97
C ARG A 50 -119.60 53.90 26.88
N THR A 51 -118.63 53.13 26.35
CA THR A 51 -118.83 51.96 25.44
C THR A 51 -117.94 50.74 25.77
N ILE A 52 -118.49 49.51 25.80
CA ILE A 52 -117.91 48.27 26.40
C ILE A 52 -117.12 47.35 25.43
N PHE A 53 -116.89 47.75 24.18
CA PHE A 53 -116.27 46.87 23.14
C PHE A 53 -114.76 46.63 23.31
N TRP A 54 -114.01 47.60 23.86
CA TRP A 54 -112.54 47.60 23.85
C TRP A 54 -111.88 46.55 24.78
N SER A 55 -112.59 46.08 25.80
CA SER A 55 -112.02 45.12 26.77
C SER A 55 -111.79 43.72 26.19
N ARG A 56 -112.63 43.27 25.25
CA ARG A 56 -112.54 41.91 24.68
C ARG A 56 -111.44 41.78 23.62
N LEU A 57 -111.09 42.88 22.95
CA LEU A 57 -110.01 42.92 21.95
C LEU A 57 -108.63 42.66 22.59
N PHE A 58 -108.40 43.26 23.77
CA PHE A 58 -107.13 43.14 24.49
C PHE A 58 -106.83 41.71 24.94
N VAL A 59 -107.84 40.95 25.38
CA VAL A 59 -107.66 39.56 25.83
C VAL A 59 -107.28 38.64 24.67
N TRP A 60 -107.92 38.81 23.51
CA TRP A 60 -107.60 38.02 22.31
C TRP A 60 -106.18 38.27 21.79
N LEU A 61 -105.64 39.48 21.95
CA LEU A 61 -104.27 39.83 21.55
C LEU A 61 -103.21 39.08 22.37
N ILE A 62 -103.40 39.01 23.69
CA ILE A 62 -102.47 38.31 24.60
C ILE A 62 -102.44 36.82 24.26
N VAL A 63 -103.61 36.20 24.10
CA VAL A 63 -103.73 34.78 23.75
C VAL A 63 -103.05 34.49 22.41
N GLY A 64 -103.20 35.38 21.42
CA GLY A 64 -102.54 35.26 20.12
C GLY A 64 -101.00 35.24 20.23
N ILE A 65 -100.41 36.16 20.98
CA ILE A 65 -98.94 36.27 21.14
C ILE A 65 -98.37 35.04 21.84
N THR A 66 -98.98 34.62 22.96
CA THR A 66 -98.48 33.48 23.73
C THR A 66 -98.54 32.20 22.90
N THR A 67 -99.62 32.00 22.15
CA THR A 67 -99.77 30.83 21.28
C THR A 67 -98.76 30.86 20.13
N GLY A 68 -98.52 32.03 19.54
CA GLY A 68 -97.52 32.22 18.50
C GLY A 68 -96.10 31.89 18.96
N SER A 69 -95.71 32.27 20.17
CA SER A 69 -94.36 32.00 20.70
C SER A 69 -94.12 30.50 20.93
N VAL A 70 -95.11 29.78 21.46
CA VAL A 70 -95.03 28.32 21.66
C VAL A 70 -94.98 27.58 20.31
N ALA A 71 -95.80 27.99 19.35
CA ALA A 71 -95.78 27.42 18.00
C ALA A 71 -94.42 27.66 17.32
N TRP A 72 -93.83 28.85 17.50
CA TRP A 72 -92.52 29.18 16.94
C TRP A 72 -91.40 28.33 17.56
N ALA A 73 -91.40 28.14 18.87
CA ALA A 73 -90.42 27.30 19.56
C ALA A 73 -90.49 25.83 19.11
N TYR A 74 -91.70 25.30 18.83
CA TYR A 74 -91.87 23.95 18.31
C TYR A 74 -91.24 23.75 16.92
N PHE A 75 -91.28 24.79 16.07
CA PHE A 75 -90.70 24.73 14.72
C PHE A 75 -89.20 25.03 14.66
N SER A 76 -88.60 25.57 15.73
CA SER A 76 -87.18 25.93 15.73
C SER A 76 -86.28 24.73 15.97
N LYS A 77 -85.62 24.24 14.92
CA LYS A 77 -84.49 23.30 15.02
C LYS A 77 -83.19 24.08 15.20
N ILE A 78 -82.38 23.72 16.19
CA ILE A 78 -81.05 24.29 16.44
C ILE A 78 -80.03 23.25 15.97
N ASP A 79 -79.25 23.57 14.94
CA ASP A 79 -78.16 22.71 14.47
C ASP A 79 -76.89 22.97 15.29
N GLU A 80 -76.38 21.92 15.94
CA GLU A 80 -75.13 21.95 16.70
C GLU A 80 -74.02 21.25 15.89
N SER A 81 -73.04 22.02 15.42
CA SER A 81 -71.82 21.49 14.82
C SER A 81 -70.67 21.59 15.82
N VAL A 82 -70.03 20.46 16.14
CA VAL A 82 -68.82 20.44 16.97
C VAL A 82 -67.59 20.51 16.05
N PRO A 83 -66.81 21.61 16.07
CA PRO A 83 -65.56 21.67 15.32
C PRO A 83 -64.50 20.79 16.01
N ALA A 84 -63.96 19.79 15.31
CA ALA A 84 -62.82 19.00 15.75
C ALA A 84 -61.56 19.39 14.95
N ILE A 85 -60.47 19.69 15.64
CA ILE A 85 -59.17 20.01 15.01
C ILE A 85 -58.35 18.72 14.96
N GLY A 86 -58.26 18.10 13.77
CA GLY A 86 -57.32 17.01 13.50
C GLY A 86 -55.99 17.56 12.99
N ARG A 87 -54.86 17.00 13.45
CA ARG A 87 -53.54 17.24 12.87
C ARG A 87 -53.20 16.11 11.90
N LEU A 88 -52.86 16.48 10.67
CA LEU A 88 -52.33 15.56 9.67
C LEU A 88 -50.84 15.33 9.96
N GLU A 89 -50.49 14.11 10.36
CA GLU A 89 -49.09 13.69 10.50
C GLU A 89 -48.69 12.81 9.30
N THR A 90 -47.48 12.99 8.79
CA THR A 90 -46.95 12.17 7.69
C THR A 90 -46.52 10.81 8.22
N LYS A 91 -46.82 9.71 7.50
CA LYS A 91 -46.43 8.35 7.92
C LYS A 91 -44.91 8.13 7.97
N GLU A 92 -44.14 8.92 7.24
CA GLU A 92 -42.68 8.89 7.26
C GLU A 92 -42.12 10.26 7.62
N ALA A 93 -41.02 10.26 8.38
CA ALA A 93 -40.25 11.46 8.67
C ALA A 93 -39.58 11.96 7.37
N VAL A 94 -39.57 13.28 7.19
CA VAL A 94 -38.83 13.94 6.11
C VAL A 94 -37.36 13.50 6.20
N ARG A 95 -36.83 12.90 5.13
CA ARG A 95 -35.42 12.49 5.03
C ARG A 95 -34.67 13.46 4.13
N GLU A 96 -33.61 14.04 4.67
CA GLU A 96 -32.70 14.90 3.92
C GLU A 96 -31.79 14.04 3.03
N ILE A 97 -31.78 14.31 1.72
CA ILE A 97 -30.94 13.61 0.75
C ILE A 97 -29.58 14.32 0.71
N GLN A 98 -28.55 13.70 1.25
CA GLN A 98 -27.18 14.21 1.21
C GLN A 98 -26.39 13.59 0.06
N THR A 99 -25.57 14.39 -0.62
CA THR A 99 -24.65 13.88 -1.65
C THR A 99 -23.41 13.26 -1.01
N PRO A 100 -22.91 12.12 -1.52
CA PRO A 100 -21.72 11.45 -0.97
C PRO A 100 -20.42 12.23 -1.24
N THR A 101 -20.46 13.26 -2.07
CA THR A 101 -19.32 14.08 -2.45
C THR A 101 -19.76 15.53 -2.54
N ALA A 102 -18.92 16.45 -2.06
CA ALA A 102 -19.11 17.88 -2.24
C ALA A 102 -18.73 18.27 -3.68
N GLY A 103 -19.61 18.99 -4.38
CA GLY A 103 -19.37 19.37 -5.77
C GLY A 103 -20.33 20.46 -6.24
N VAL A 104 -20.03 21.07 -7.39
CA VAL A 104 -20.89 22.08 -8.00
C VAL A 104 -22.06 21.39 -8.70
N ILE A 105 -23.29 21.87 -8.47
CA ILE A 105 -24.48 21.35 -9.16
C ILE A 105 -24.46 21.87 -10.59
N LEU A 106 -24.46 20.95 -11.57
CA LEU A 106 -24.52 21.27 -12.99
C LEU A 106 -25.98 21.42 -13.45
N GLU A 107 -26.85 20.50 -13.03
CA GLU A 107 -28.26 20.47 -13.44
C GLU A 107 -29.13 19.91 -12.31
N LEU A 108 -30.24 20.58 -12.00
CA LEU A 108 -31.28 20.10 -11.09
C LEU A 108 -32.52 19.73 -11.92
N LYS A 109 -32.94 18.46 -11.87
CA LYS A 109 -33.98 17.90 -12.75
C LYS A 109 -35.36 17.80 -12.11
N VAL A 110 -35.50 18.32 -10.89
CA VAL A 110 -36.71 18.21 -10.08
C VAL A 110 -37.12 19.58 -9.55
N LYS A 111 -38.42 19.78 -9.37
CA LYS A 111 -39.02 20.98 -8.79
C LYS A 111 -39.73 20.64 -7.48
N ASP A 112 -39.96 21.66 -6.67
CA ASP A 112 -40.66 21.51 -5.40
C ASP A 112 -42.08 20.96 -5.63
N GLY A 113 -42.39 19.84 -4.98
CA GLY A 113 -43.69 19.15 -5.10
C GLY A 113 -43.74 18.02 -6.14
N ASP A 114 -42.65 17.78 -6.88
CA ASP A 114 -42.56 16.65 -7.82
C ASP A 114 -42.55 15.30 -7.08
N LYS A 115 -43.26 14.31 -7.63
CA LYS A 115 -43.25 12.93 -7.14
C LYS A 115 -42.07 12.18 -7.76
N VAL A 116 -41.10 11.78 -6.94
CA VAL A 116 -39.91 11.04 -7.37
C VAL A 116 -39.88 9.64 -6.77
N ALA A 117 -39.37 8.66 -7.52
CA ALA A 117 -39.15 7.29 -7.08
C ALA A 117 -37.68 7.06 -6.72
N ALA A 118 -37.40 5.96 -6.01
CA ALA A 118 -36.03 5.59 -5.67
C ALA A 118 -35.23 5.25 -6.94
N GLY A 119 -34.07 5.90 -7.12
CA GLY A 119 -33.20 5.72 -8.28
C GLY A 119 -33.38 6.79 -9.37
N ASP A 120 -34.35 7.70 -9.23
CA ASP A 120 -34.53 8.81 -10.16
C ASP A 120 -33.36 9.80 -10.07
N LEU A 121 -32.94 10.32 -11.23
CA LEU A 121 -31.89 11.33 -11.31
C LEU A 121 -32.42 12.68 -10.85
N LEU A 122 -32.12 13.04 -9.61
CA LEU A 122 -32.57 14.31 -9.02
C LEU A 122 -31.68 15.48 -9.45
N LEU A 123 -30.37 15.29 -9.39
CA LEU A 123 -29.36 16.31 -9.71
C LEU A 123 -28.15 15.67 -10.37
N THR A 124 -27.44 16.46 -11.17
CA THR A 124 -26.14 16.11 -11.77
C THR A 124 -25.10 17.08 -11.25
N LEU A 125 -23.99 16.56 -10.71
CA LEU A 125 -22.83 17.35 -10.28
C LEU A 125 -21.86 17.55 -11.46
N ASP A 126 -21.09 18.64 -11.45
CA ASP A 126 -20.05 18.89 -12.44
C ASP A 126 -18.98 17.79 -12.41
N PRO A 127 -18.80 17.02 -13.51
CA PRO A 127 -17.86 15.92 -13.53
C PRO A 127 -16.42 16.36 -13.78
N THR A 128 -16.13 17.65 -13.98
CA THR A 128 -14.80 18.15 -14.38
C THR A 128 -13.70 17.77 -13.39
N GLY A 129 -13.93 18.00 -12.09
CA GLY A 129 -12.98 17.61 -11.03
C GLY A 129 -12.75 16.10 -10.97
N PRO A 130 -13.81 15.28 -10.74
CA PRO A 130 -13.66 13.82 -10.70
C PRO A 130 -13.08 13.19 -11.98
N LYS A 131 -13.36 13.77 -13.16
CA LYS A 131 -12.76 13.32 -14.42
C LYS A 131 -11.28 13.65 -14.51
N ALA A 132 -10.86 14.84 -14.06
CA ALA A 132 -9.46 15.21 -13.99
C ALA A 132 -8.70 14.30 -13.02
N ASP A 133 -9.24 14.07 -11.81
CA ASP A 133 -8.66 13.17 -10.81
C ASP A 133 -8.51 11.74 -11.35
N ARG A 134 -9.55 11.23 -12.04
CA ARG A 134 -9.50 9.92 -12.69
C ARG A 134 -8.46 9.86 -13.81
N ALA A 135 -8.32 10.92 -14.61
CA ALA A 135 -7.32 10.99 -15.66
C ALA A 135 -5.90 10.96 -15.08
N THR A 136 -5.64 11.74 -14.03
CA THR A 136 -4.36 11.72 -13.30
C THR A 136 -4.08 10.35 -12.71
N LEU A 137 -5.05 9.72 -12.04
CA LEU A 137 -4.88 8.38 -11.46
C LEU A 137 -4.60 7.31 -12.52
N LEU A 138 -5.25 7.38 -13.69
CA LEU A 138 -4.99 6.46 -14.80
C LEU A 138 -3.59 6.67 -15.39
N GLN A 139 -3.15 7.93 -15.51
CA GLN A 139 -1.81 8.26 -15.96
C GLN A 139 -0.75 7.74 -14.97
N SER A 140 -0.94 7.95 -13.66
CA SER A 140 -0.07 7.41 -12.62
C SER A 140 -0.05 5.87 -12.64
N LYS A 141 -1.21 5.23 -12.81
CA LYS A 141 -1.31 3.77 -12.92
C LYS A 141 -0.52 3.23 -14.12
N ALA A 142 -0.70 3.84 -15.30
CA ALA A 142 -0.01 3.42 -16.52
C ALA A 142 1.51 3.57 -16.38
N ALA A 143 1.98 4.68 -15.77
CA ALA A 143 3.40 4.88 -15.47
C ALA A 143 3.95 3.78 -14.54
N LEU A 144 3.22 3.45 -13.46
CA LEU A 144 3.60 2.39 -12.51
C LEU A 144 3.60 0.99 -13.16
N GLU A 145 2.68 0.71 -14.08
CA GLU A 145 2.64 -0.57 -14.81
C GLU A 145 3.85 -0.71 -15.74
N THR A 146 4.22 0.33 -16.46
CA THR A 146 5.42 0.35 -17.31
C THR A 146 6.71 0.20 -16.50
N GLU A 147 6.81 0.89 -15.35
CA GLU A 147 7.94 0.77 -14.43
C GLU A 147 8.07 -0.66 -13.87
N ASN A 148 6.95 -1.28 -13.50
CA ASN A 148 6.95 -2.66 -12.98
C ASN A 148 7.34 -3.67 -14.06
N GLN A 149 6.85 -3.51 -15.30
CA GLN A 149 7.25 -4.34 -16.43
C GLN A 149 8.75 -4.22 -16.72
N PHE A 150 9.30 -3.00 -16.65
CA PHE A 150 10.73 -2.75 -16.81
C PHE A 150 11.58 -3.49 -15.75
N TYR A 151 11.17 -3.44 -14.48
CA TYR A 151 11.86 -4.17 -13.42
C TYR A 151 11.75 -5.69 -13.58
N GLN A 152 10.61 -6.20 -14.05
CA GLN A 152 10.42 -7.64 -14.26
C GLN A 152 11.30 -8.19 -15.39
N SER A 153 11.36 -7.53 -16.56
CA SER A 153 12.21 -7.96 -17.67
C SER A 153 13.71 -7.92 -17.33
N TYR A 154 14.12 -6.93 -16.52
CA TYR A 154 15.51 -6.82 -16.06
C TYR A 154 15.91 -7.93 -15.09
N LEU A 155 14.98 -8.42 -14.27
CA LEU A 155 15.24 -9.53 -13.33
C LEU A 155 15.35 -10.90 -14.02
N GLU A 156 14.70 -11.10 -15.17
CA GLU A 156 14.73 -12.37 -15.89
C GLU A 156 15.96 -12.54 -16.79
N ASP A 157 16.33 -11.55 -17.59
CA ASP A 157 17.37 -11.73 -18.63
C ASP A 157 18.36 -10.55 -18.75
N PHE A 158 18.29 -9.58 -17.81
CA PHE A 158 19.11 -8.36 -17.81
C PHE A 158 19.09 -7.56 -19.12
N GLN A 159 18.11 -7.81 -20.01
CA GLN A 159 17.88 -7.02 -21.21
C GLN A 159 16.93 -5.87 -20.88
N VAL A 160 17.33 -4.66 -21.25
CA VAL A 160 16.54 -3.44 -21.10
C VAL A 160 15.58 -3.36 -22.29
N PRO A 161 14.25 -3.43 -22.10
CA PRO A 161 13.30 -3.13 -23.17
C PRO A 161 13.38 -1.64 -23.49
N LEU A 162 13.27 -1.28 -24.77
CA LEU A 162 13.08 0.11 -25.17
C LEU A 162 11.76 0.60 -24.55
N ILE A 163 11.84 1.51 -23.59
CA ILE A 163 10.67 2.19 -23.04
C ILE A 163 10.26 3.28 -24.02
N ASP A 164 9.07 3.13 -24.62
CA ASP A 164 8.41 4.19 -25.39
C ASP A 164 7.37 4.84 -24.47
N GLY A 165 7.73 5.97 -23.84
CA GLY A 165 6.94 6.57 -22.76
C GLY A 165 6.91 8.09 -22.84
N GLU A 166 5.82 8.63 -23.36
CA GLU A 166 5.52 10.05 -23.65
C GLU A 166 5.55 11.02 -22.42
N ASN A 167 5.91 10.57 -21.21
CA ASN A 167 5.92 11.42 -20.01
C ASN A 167 7.08 11.15 -19.03
N VAL A 168 8.16 10.51 -19.47
CA VAL A 168 9.38 10.44 -18.65
C VAL A 168 10.35 11.52 -19.16
N THR A 169 10.84 12.39 -18.28
CA THR A 169 11.85 13.38 -18.69
C THR A 169 13.03 12.66 -19.30
N ASP A 170 13.38 12.96 -20.56
CA ASP A 170 14.44 12.26 -21.30
C ASP A 170 15.75 12.13 -20.50
N GLU A 171 16.06 13.12 -19.66
CA GLU A 171 17.23 13.13 -18.79
C GLU A 171 17.17 12.09 -17.66
N PHE A 172 16.01 11.84 -17.06
CA PHE A 172 15.83 10.83 -16.01
C PHE A 172 16.00 9.41 -16.57
N VAL A 173 15.37 9.13 -17.72
CA VAL A 173 15.51 7.84 -18.41
C VAL A 173 16.97 7.60 -18.77
N GLN A 174 17.64 8.60 -19.35
CA GLN A 174 19.04 8.49 -19.75
C GLN A 174 19.97 8.27 -18.55
N ASN A 175 19.76 8.97 -17.43
CA ASN A 175 20.59 8.82 -16.24
C ASN A 175 20.38 7.46 -15.56
N LEU A 176 19.14 7.00 -15.45
CA LEU A 176 18.82 5.67 -14.93
C LEU A 176 19.42 4.58 -15.81
N GLN A 177 19.30 4.72 -17.14
CA GLN A 177 19.84 3.77 -18.10
C GLN A 177 21.37 3.70 -18.03
N ARG A 178 22.08 4.84 -17.96
CA ARG A 178 23.54 4.87 -17.75
C ARG A 178 23.97 4.20 -16.44
N SER A 179 23.23 4.44 -15.35
CA SER A 179 23.52 3.81 -14.06
C SER A 179 23.35 2.29 -14.14
N LEU A 180 22.27 1.83 -14.78
CA LEU A 180 21.99 0.40 -14.96
C LEU A 180 23.01 -0.29 -15.87
N ASP A 181 23.40 0.34 -16.97
CA ASP A 181 24.43 -0.15 -17.87
C ASP A 181 25.78 -0.25 -17.14
N THR A 182 26.12 0.76 -16.34
CA THR A 182 27.35 0.76 -15.53
C THR A 182 27.33 -0.37 -14.51
N SER A 183 26.24 -0.54 -13.75
CA SER A 183 26.09 -1.63 -12.77
C SER A 183 26.12 -3.01 -13.43
N ALA A 184 25.46 -3.18 -14.58
CA ALA A 184 25.45 -4.44 -15.31
C ALA A 184 26.84 -4.81 -15.87
N ASN A 185 27.59 -3.81 -16.36
CA ASN A 185 28.94 -4.01 -16.86
C ASN A 185 29.94 -4.31 -15.73
N ASP A 186 29.86 -3.61 -14.60
CA ASP A 186 30.67 -3.91 -13.41
C ASP A 186 30.40 -5.34 -12.91
N PHE A 187 29.13 -5.72 -12.80
CA PHE A 187 28.73 -7.08 -12.42
C PHE A 187 29.28 -8.14 -13.37
N ARG A 188 29.04 -8.00 -14.69
CA ARG A 188 29.57 -8.92 -15.69
C ARG A 188 31.09 -9.04 -15.63
N SER A 189 31.79 -7.92 -15.41
CA SER A 189 33.24 -7.90 -15.29
C SER A 189 33.73 -8.67 -14.06
N ARG A 190 33.05 -8.55 -12.91
CA ARG A 190 33.38 -9.29 -11.68
C ARG A 190 33.13 -10.78 -11.82
N VAL A 191 32.00 -11.17 -12.41
CA VAL A 191 31.68 -12.58 -12.66
C VAL A 191 32.69 -13.18 -13.63
N ALA A 192 32.98 -12.49 -14.74
CA ALA A 192 33.98 -12.94 -15.70
C ALA A 192 35.39 -13.07 -15.08
N ALA A 193 35.77 -12.15 -14.18
CA ALA A 193 37.04 -12.24 -13.46
C ALA A 193 37.09 -13.46 -12.52
N ALA A 194 36.00 -13.73 -11.78
CA ALA A 194 35.92 -14.90 -10.91
C ALA A 194 35.91 -16.22 -11.71
N ASP A 195 35.20 -16.28 -12.83
CA ASP A 195 35.20 -17.44 -13.71
C ASP A 195 36.58 -17.68 -14.35
N LEU A 196 37.31 -16.61 -14.70
CA LEU A 196 38.68 -16.70 -15.18
C LEU A 196 39.62 -17.26 -14.10
N GLU A 197 39.50 -16.81 -12.85
CA GLU A 197 40.26 -17.34 -11.72
C GLU A 197 40.03 -18.85 -11.56
N VAL A 198 38.76 -19.29 -11.56
CA VAL A 198 38.40 -20.71 -11.50
C VAL A 198 38.99 -21.49 -12.68
N THR A 199 38.88 -20.96 -13.89
CA THR A 199 39.43 -21.60 -15.10
C THR A 199 40.97 -21.75 -15.01
N GLN A 200 41.66 -20.72 -14.51
CA GLN A 200 43.10 -20.77 -14.31
C GLN A 200 43.49 -21.83 -13.28
N LEU A 201 42.78 -21.90 -12.15
CA LEU A 201 43.00 -22.92 -11.12
C LEU A 201 42.71 -24.33 -11.65
N GLU A 202 41.65 -24.52 -12.42
CA GLU A 202 41.33 -25.80 -13.08
C GLU A 202 42.45 -26.21 -14.04
N SER A 203 42.99 -25.27 -14.83
CA SER A 203 44.13 -25.54 -15.71
C SER A 203 45.41 -25.92 -14.95
N GLN A 204 45.64 -25.32 -13.78
CA GLN A 204 46.77 -25.65 -12.90
C GLN A 204 46.59 -27.06 -12.31
N ALA A 205 45.39 -27.38 -11.82
CA ALA A 205 45.05 -28.69 -11.29
C ALA A 205 45.26 -29.79 -12.34
N GLU A 206 44.88 -29.52 -13.59
CA GLU A 206 45.08 -30.47 -14.68
C GLU A 206 46.56 -30.70 -15.00
N ARG A 207 47.39 -29.64 -14.99
CA ARG A 207 48.85 -29.78 -15.15
C ARG A 207 49.46 -30.68 -14.06
N VAL A 208 49.06 -30.47 -12.80
CA VAL A 208 49.53 -31.29 -11.67
C VAL A 208 49.07 -32.74 -11.82
N ARG A 209 47.82 -32.99 -12.22
CA ARG A 209 47.32 -34.35 -12.49
C ARG A 209 48.12 -35.04 -13.59
N GLN A 210 48.43 -34.33 -14.67
CA GLN A 210 49.25 -34.88 -15.75
C GLN A 210 50.67 -35.23 -15.29
N GLN A 211 51.26 -34.42 -14.40
CA GLN A 211 52.55 -34.74 -13.78
C GLN A 211 52.47 -35.98 -12.89
N ILE A 212 51.43 -36.12 -12.06
CA ILE A 212 51.21 -37.32 -11.23
C ILE A 212 51.13 -38.57 -12.11
N GLU A 213 50.32 -38.53 -13.18
CA GLU A 213 50.18 -39.66 -14.12
C GLU A 213 51.48 -39.92 -14.91
N GLY A 214 52.25 -38.87 -15.20
CA GLY A 214 53.61 -38.99 -15.74
C GLY A 214 54.53 -39.76 -14.79
N ASN A 215 54.62 -39.32 -13.53
CA ASN A 215 55.49 -39.92 -12.52
C ASN A 215 55.05 -41.35 -12.17
N ARG A 216 53.73 -41.63 -12.15
CA ARG A 216 53.21 -43.00 -11.98
C ARG A 216 53.69 -43.93 -13.09
N ARG A 217 53.70 -43.48 -14.34
CA ARG A 217 54.26 -44.25 -15.47
C ARG A 217 55.76 -44.50 -15.31
N LEU A 218 56.50 -43.51 -14.81
CA LEU A 218 57.94 -43.66 -14.52
C LEU A 218 58.20 -44.67 -13.38
N ILE A 219 57.37 -44.69 -12.34
CA ILE A 219 57.44 -45.72 -11.28
C ILE A 219 57.25 -47.11 -11.88
N LEU A 220 56.20 -47.32 -12.68
CA LEU A 220 55.94 -48.62 -13.32
C LEU A 220 57.12 -49.06 -14.21
N ALA A 221 57.73 -48.13 -14.95
CA ALA A 221 58.92 -48.42 -15.74
C ALA A 221 60.13 -48.81 -14.86
N ASN A 222 60.39 -48.06 -13.79
CA ASN A 222 61.49 -48.32 -12.86
C ASN A 222 61.29 -49.63 -12.08
N VAL A 223 60.06 -49.98 -11.70
CA VAL A 223 59.75 -51.28 -11.07
C VAL A 223 60.09 -52.44 -12.01
N ASN A 224 59.75 -52.34 -13.29
CA ASN A 224 60.11 -53.36 -14.28
C ASN A 224 61.64 -53.48 -14.45
N ILE A 225 62.36 -52.36 -14.46
CA ILE A 225 63.83 -52.36 -14.53
C ILE A 225 64.41 -53.00 -13.26
N LEU A 226 63.91 -52.64 -12.09
CA LEU A 226 64.34 -53.17 -10.81
C LEU A 226 64.19 -54.69 -10.77
N GLY A 227 63.07 -55.24 -11.26
CA GLY A 227 62.88 -56.69 -11.36
C GLY A 227 63.94 -57.37 -12.23
N ARG A 228 64.33 -56.77 -13.36
CA ARG A 228 65.43 -57.28 -14.21
C ARG A 228 66.79 -57.17 -13.52
N THR A 229 67.06 -56.04 -12.86
CA THR A 229 68.30 -55.84 -12.10
C THR A 229 68.43 -56.85 -10.96
N GLN A 230 67.33 -57.14 -10.25
CA GLN A 230 67.28 -58.16 -9.21
C GLN A 230 67.60 -59.56 -9.77
N ALA A 231 67.01 -59.94 -10.91
CA ALA A 231 67.32 -61.22 -11.56
C ALA A 231 68.80 -61.34 -11.98
N ILE A 232 69.39 -60.25 -12.49
CA ILE A 232 70.82 -60.19 -12.83
C ILE A 232 71.69 -60.31 -11.57
N LEU A 233 71.35 -59.60 -10.50
CA LEU A 233 72.07 -59.66 -9.23
C LEU A 233 72.01 -61.07 -8.63
N GLU A 234 70.85 -61.71 -8.63
CA GLU A 234 70.69 -63.09 -8.15
C GLU A 234 71.56 -64.06 -8.96
N THR A 235 71.57 -63.92 -10.28
CA THR A 235 72.42 -64.71 -11.17
C THR A 235 73.91 -64.50 -10.86
N ASN A 236 74.35 -63.25 -10.74
CA ASN A 236 75.74 -62.92 -10.44
C ASN A 236 76.17 -63.43 -9.05
N ARG A 237 75.27 -63.37 -8.06
CA ARG A 237 75.51 -63.92 -6.71
C ARG A 237 75.66 -65.43 -6.74
N LYS A 238 74.78 -66.15 -7.45
CA LYS A 238 74.89 -67.61 -7.62
C LYS A 238 76.21 -68.01 -8.27
N ILE A 239 76.60 -67.33 -9.36
CA ILE A 239 77.91 -67.57 -10.01
C ILE A 239 79.06 -67.34 -9.03
N LEU A 240 79.02 -66.28 -8.22
CA LEU A 240 80.07 -66.01 -7.22
C LEU A 240 80.12 -67.08 -6.14
N GLU A 241 78.96 -67.57 -5.68
CA GLU A 241 78.82 -68.65 -4.71
C GLU A 241 79.39 -69.96 -5.26
N ASP A 242 79.06 -70.32 -6.51
CA ASP A 242 79.57 -71.49 -7.21
C ASP A 242 81.10 -71.39 -7.46
N MET A 243 81.62 -70.18 -7.69
CA MET A 243 83.05 -69.93 -7.89
C MET A 243 83.87 -70.05 -6.60
N ARG A 244 83.27 -69.83 -5.42
CA ARG A 244 83.98 -69.83 -4.12
C ARG A 244 84.72 -71.14 -3.85
N PRO A 245 84.10 -72.35 -3.86
CA PRO A 245 84.82 -73.60 -3.59
C PRO A 245 85.88 -73.91 -4.66
N VAL A 246 85.61 -73.55 -5.93
CA VAL A 246 86.56 -73.77 -7.04
C VAL A 246 87.79 -72.86 -6.90
N SER A 247 87.60 -71.62 -6.42
CA SER A 247 88.70 -70.70 -6.11
C SER A 247 89.50 -71.15 -4.89
N GLU A 248 88.85 -71.65 -3.83
CA GLU A 248 89.53 -72.14 -2.62
C GLU A 248 90.42 -73.35 -2.91
N SER A 249 89.99 -74.22 -3.84
CA SER A 249 90.80 -75.35 -4.32
C SER A 249 91.98 -74.95 -5.21
N GLY A 250 92.13 -73.67 -5.57
CA GLY A 250 93.19 -73.15 -6.44
C GLY A 250 92.98 -73.39 -7.93
N ALA A 251 91.88 -74.03 -8.33
CA ALA A 251 91.57 -74.37 -9.72
C ALA A 251 91.08 -73.17 -10.56
N LEU A 252 90.74 -72.04 -9.92
CA LEU A 252 90.24 -70.83 -10.57
C LEU A 252 91.16 -69.64 -10.31
N SER A 253 91.31 -68.75 -11.30
CA SER A 253 92.12 -67.54 -11.15
C SER A 253 91.51 -66.56 -10.14
N LEU A 254 92.31 -66.12 -9.15
CA LEU A 254 91.89 -65.12 -8.17
C LEU A 254 91.38 -63.82 -8.82
N LEU A 255 91.96 -63.43 -9.96
CA LEU A 255 91.49 -62.25 -10.71
C LEU A 255 90.05 -62.43 -11.20
N GLN A 256 89.68 -63.63 -11.70
CA GLN A 256 88.33 -63.91 -12.16
C GLN A 256 87.32 -63.89 -11.01
N PHE A 257 87.70 -64.47 -9.86
CA PHE A 257 86.88 -64.40 -8.64
C PHE A 257 86.64 -62.94 -8.21
N ARG A 258 87.71 -62.13 -8.15
CA ARG A 258 87.61 -60.69 -7.81
C ARG A 258 86.80 -59.89 -8.81
N GLN A 259 86.94 -60.15 -10.12
CA GLN A 259 86.11 -59.52 -11.15
C GLN A 259 84.64 -59.87 -10.98
N GLN A 260 84.32 -61.12 -10.64
CA GLN A 260 82.95 -61.53 -10.37
C GLN A 260 82.40 -60.89 -9.09
N GLU A 261 83.20 -60.80 -8.04
CA GLU A 261 82.86 -60.08 -6.80
C GLU A 261 82.51 -58.61 -7.11
N GLN A 262 83.33 -57.93 -7.92
CA GLN A 262 83.06 -56.57 -8.36
C GLN A 262 81.77 -56.45 -9.18
N ARG A 263 81.43 -57.44 -10.02
CA ARG A 263 80.16 -57.48 -10.78
C ARG A 263 78.94 -57.62 -9.86
N VAL A 264 79.04 -58.41 -8.79
CA VAL A 264 77.98 -58.51 -7.78
C VAL A 264 77.81 -57.18 -7.07
N GLN A 265 78.91 -56.56 -6.63
CA GLN A 265 78.87 -55.26 -5.96
C GLN A 265 78.29 -54.16 -6.86
N SER A 266 78.66 -54.11 -8.15
CA SER A 266 78.10 -53.14 -9.08
C SER A 266 76.60 -53.35 -9.31
N ALA A 267 76.16 -54.61 -9.49
CA ALA A 267 74.74 -54.92 -9.65
C ALA A 267 73.92 -54.63 -8.38
N GLU A 268 74.52 -54.78 -7.20
CA GLU A 268 73.90 -54.41 -5.93
C GLU A 268 73.79 -52.89 -5.77
N ALA A 269 74.81 -52.13 -6.15
CA ALA A 269 74.75 -50.68 -6.21
C ALA A 269 73.69 -50.19 -7.20
N ASP A 270 73.58 -50.81 -8.37
CA ASP A 270 72.54 -50.50 -9.36
C ASP A 270 71.13 -50.75 -8.80
N LYS A 271 70.93 -51.88 -8.10
CA LYS A 271 69.65 -52.18 -7.44
C LYS A 271 69.28 -51.08 -6.43
N LEU A 272 70.20 -50.73 -5.54
CA LEU A 272 69.98 -49.71 -4.50
C LEU A 272 69.68 -48.34 -5.11
N SER A 273 70.38 -47.97 -6.19
CA SER A 273 70.13 -46.74 -6.93
C SER A 273 68.71 -46.68 -7.48
N ARG A 274 68.22 -47.78 -8.07
CA ARG A 274 66.83 -47.87 -8.58
C ARG A 274 65.78 -47.85 -7.47
N GLU A 275 66.05 -48.51 -6.34
CA GLU A 275 65.18 -48.44 -5.16
C GLU A 275 65.08 -46.99 -4.63
N GLY A 276 66.21 -46.27 -4.58
CA GLY A 276 66.23 -44.86 -4.20
C GLY A 276 65.47 -43.96 -5.18
N GLU A 277 65.56 -44.23 -6.48
CA GLU A 277 64.82 -43.50 -7.52
C GLU A 277 63.30 -43.69 -7.38
N LEU A 278 62.85 -44.91 -7.05
CA LEU A 278 61.43 -45.19 -6.76
C LEU A 278 60.93 -44.41 -5.54
N VAL A 279 61.67 -44.43 -4.43
CA VAL A 279 61.31 -43.69 -3.21
C VAL A 279 61.23 -42.18 -3.49
N ARG A 280 62.16 -41.64 -4.29
CA ARG A 280 62.13 -40.24 -4.71
C ARG A 280 60.87 -39.92 -5.53
N LEU A 281 60.54 -40.74 -6.52
CA LEU A 281 59.35 -40.55 -7.36
C LEU A 281 58.05 -40.66 -6.54
N GLU A 282 57.99 -41.58 -5.58
CA GLU A 282 56.87 -41.70 -4.65
C GLU A 282 56.70 -40.44 -3.80
N SER A 283 57.80 -39.90 -3.25
CA SER A 283 57.77 -38.64 -2.51
C SER A 283 57.30 -37.47 -3.39
N GLU A 284 57.73 -37.41 -4.64
CA GLU A 284 57.31 -36.37 -5.59
C GLU A 284 55.82 -36.47 -5.91
N ILE A 285 55.29 -37.69 -6.12
CA ILE A 285 53.84 -37.90 -6.29
C ILE A 285 53.07 -37.45 -5.05
N ASN A 286 53.54 -37.78 -3.84
CA ASN A 286 52.85 -37.37 -2.61
C ASN A 286 52.78 -35.84 -2.50
N GLN A 287 53.87 -35.13 -2.82
CA GLN A 287 53.88 -33.67 -2.86
C GLN A 287 52.89 -33.11 -3.90
N LEU A 288 52.88 -33.68 -5.11
CA LEU A 288 51.94 -33.28 -6.16
C LEU A 288 50.48 -33.58 -5.78
N GLN A 289 50.23 -34.67 -5.04
CA GLN A 289 48.90 -35.01 -4.54
C GLN A 289 48.41 -34.00 -3.49
N GLU A 290 49.28 -33.58 -2.57
CA GLU A 290 48.96 -32.50 -1.63
C GLU A 290 48.66 -31.19 -2.36
N GLU A 291 49.44 -30.85 -3.38
CA GLU A 291 49.19 -29.67 -4.23
C GLU A 291 47.86 -29.78 -4.98
N ALA A 292 47.53 -30.96 -5.54
CA ALA A 292 46.26 -31.20 -6.20
C ALA A 292 45.06 -31.05 -5.25
N GLN A 293 45.19 -31.47 -3.99
CA GLN A 293 44.16 -31.28 -2.96
C GLN A 293 43.98 -29.79 -2.60
N ARG A 294 45.09 -29.05 -2.47
CA ARG A 294 45.06 -27.60 -2.24
C ARG A 294 44.37 -26.87 -3.40
N LEU A 295 44.71 -27.20 -4.65
CA LEU A 295 44.09 -26.62 -5.84
C LEU A 295 42.60 -26.96 -5.92
N THR A 296 42.21 -28.20 -5.61
CA THR A 296 40.79 -28.60 -5.58
C THR A 296 40.01 -27.76 -4.57
N SER A 297 40.58 -27.52 -3.40
CA SER A 297 39.97 -26.66 -2.37
C SER A 297 39.87 -25.21 -2.85
N ALA A 298 40.93 -24.68 -3.49
CA ALA A 298 40.93 -23.33 -4.06
C ALA A 298 39.88 -23.16 -5.18
N ILE A 299 39.70 -24.15 -6.04
CA ILE A 299 38.66 -24.16 -7.08
C ILE A 299 37.27 -24.08 -6.44
N SER A 300 37.02 -24.87 -5.38
CA SER A 300 35.73 -24.83 -4.67
C SER A 300 35.47 -23.45 -4.06
N GLN A 301 36.48 -22.85 -3.42
CA GLN A 301 36.37 -21.49 -2.87
C GLN A 301 36.18 -20.44 -3.97
N GLY A 302 36.85 -20.59 -5.12
CA GLY A 302 36.67 -19.71 -6.27
C GLY A 302 35.24 -19.74 -6.82
N LYS A 303 34.65 -20.95 -6.92
CA LYS A 303 33.25 -21.13 -7.32
C LYS A 303 32.29 -20.48 -6.32
N GLU A 304 32.54 -20.66 -5.03
CA GLU A 304 31.75 -20.01 -3.98
C GLU A 304 31.86 -18.48 -4.01
N ARG A 305 33.05 -17.92 -4.25
CA ARG A 305 33.24 -16.47 -4.45
C ARG A 305 32.43 -15.98 -5.64
N ARG A 306 32.43 -16.70 -6.77
CA ARG A 306 31.63 -16.34 -7.94
C ARG A 306 30.13 -16.32 -7.60
N ASP A 307 29.63 -17.34 -6.90
CA ASP A 307 28.23 -17.40 -6.47
C ASP A 307 27.88 -16.29 -5.46
N ASN A 308 28.82 -15.93 -4.59
CA ASN A 308 28.68 -14.82 -3.65
C ASN A 308 28.59 -13.46 -4.37
N VAL A 309 29.39 -13.24 -5.42
CA VAL A 309 29.31 -12.03 -6.26
C VAL A 309 27.91 -11.92 -6.89
N VAL A 310 27.39 -13.02 -7.45
CA VAL A 310 26.03 -13.08 -8.02
C VAL A 310 24.97 -12.77 -6.96
N SER A 311 25.09 -13.37 -5.78
CA SER A 311 24.13 -13.21 -4.68
C SER A 311 24.18 -11.82 -4.06
N GLN A 312 25.37 -11.21 -3.97
CA GLN A 312 25.56 -9.86 -3.47
C GLN A 312 24.98 -8.83 -4.44
N PHE A 313 25.29 -8.96 -5.73
CA PHE A 313 24.74 -8.08 -6.76
C PHE A 313 23.21 -8.11 -6.75
N ARG A 314 22.61 -9.30 -6.68
CA ARG A 314 21.15 -9.45 -6.58
C ARG A 314 20.58 -8.67 -5.37
N ARG A 315 21.20 -8.78 -4.19
CA ARG A 315 20.77 -8.07 -2.98
C ARG A 315 20.92 -6.54 -3.09
N GLU A 316 22.08 -6.07 -3.55
CA GLU A 316 22.35 -4.65 -3.72
C GLU A 316 21.41 -4.03 -4.74
N PHE A 317 21.13 -4.76 -5.83
CA PHE A 317 20.17 -4.34 -6.85
C PHE A 317 18.76 -4.20 -6.27
N TYR A 318 18.22 -5.21 -5.59
CA TYR A 318 16.91 -5.11 -4.93
C TYR A 318 16.85 -3.97 -3.91
N SER A 319 17.92 -3.75 -3.15
CA SER A 319 17.99 -2.63 -2.21
C SER A 319 18.01 -1.28 -2.93
N GLY A 320 18.69 -1.17 -4.07
CA GLY A 320 18.70 0.03 -4.92
C GLY A 320 17.31 0.38 -5.43
N LEU A 321 16.59 -0.62 -5.95
CA LEU A 321 15.22 -0.45 -6.43
C LEU A 321 14.25 0.01 -5.34
N GLN A 322 14.37 -0.53 -4.13
CA GLN A 322 13.53 -0.08 -3.01
C GLN A 322 13.80 1.37 -2.62
N LYS A 323 15.05 1.83 -2.73
CA LYS A 323 15.40 3.23 -2.43
C LYS A 323 14.86 4.18 -3.49
N THR A 324 14.98 3.85 -4.78
CA THR A 324 14.46 4.69 -5.87
C THR A 324 12.93 4.79 -5.83
N ARG A 325 12.23 3.72 -5.45
CA ARG A 325 10.76 3.74 -5.31
C ARG A 325 10.27 4.65 -4.18
N ASN A 326 11.06 4.83 -3.14
CA ASN A 326 10.68 5.58 -1.95
C ASN A 326 11.18 7.05 -1.95
N ALA A 327 11.92 7.45 -2.99
CA ALA A 327 12.49 8.79 -3.17
C ALA A 327 11.64 9.61 -4.14
#